data_AF-A0A4R2QCQ1-F1
#
_entry.id   AF-A0A4R2QCQ1-F1
#
_cell.length_a   1.000
_cell.length_b   1.000
_cell.length_c   1.000
_cell.angle_alpha   90.00
_cell.angle_beta   90.00
_cell.angle_gamma   90.00
#
_symmetry.space_group_name_H-M   'P 1'
#
loop_
_entity.id
_entity.type
_entity.pdbx_description
1 polymer ?
#
loop_
_entity_poly.entity_id
_entity_poly.type
_entity_poly.pdbx_seq_one_letter_code
_entity_poly.pdbx_strand_id
1 'polypeptide(L)'
;MTTTAGYRSRRARRILVAALGALAIGATAALAGMPAAAQQTEETASTSDVISSPNMRQLANIPKQEPFDNTAAFGTDLAFTGDYAIAGNYDGFVIYDISKPRKPRIASQVHCSGSQNDVSVTGDLLFLSTDVTRSSDSCDSEPVPRDAEGAWEGIKIFDISDKHNPRYLQSVQTKCGSHTHTLVPDDAGENAYLYVSSYSPAPEFTNCTPPHDLISIVQVPLDDPESASVLDEPVLFPEGGHPGTPGEFPDNYTTQTTGCHDITVYPSKDLAAGACMGDGILMDISDRTKPKVIEQVQDDESFAFWHSATFNNAGTKVVFTDELGGGGAPACGADIGANRGADGIYDITEGESGPQLEFRSYFKIDRVQQDSENCVAHNGSLLPVKGKDIMVQAWYQGGVAVWDFTDSANPEQIGFWERGPFADPDGQPATAGSWSAYYYNGHIYSSDIQEGLDVLDINDPRTNPAKQVKMDEFNAQTQGEYPE
;
A
#
# COMPACT_ATOMS: atom_id res chain seq x y z
N MET A 1 8.05 -5.43 -65.21
CA MET A 1 8.89 -6.07 -66.24
C MET A 1 9.99 -6.89 -65.57
N THR A 2 10.62 -7.78 -66.33
CA THR A 2 11.63 -8.79 -65.95
C THR A 2 12.94 -8.27 -65.33
N THR A 3 13.22 -8.74 -64.10
CA THR A 3 14.44 -9.47 -63.67
C THR A 3 15.88 -8.96 -63.95
N THR A 4 16.68 -8.99 -62.86
CA THR A 4 18.05 -9.55 -62.70
C THR A 4 19.33 -8.81 -63.18
N ALA A 5 20.11 -8.41 -62.16
CA ALA A 5 21.48 -8.89 -61.82
C ALA A 5 22.75 -8.33 -62.50
N GLY A 6 23.81 -8.23 -61.68
CA GLY A 6 25.22 -8.03 -62.05
C GLY A 6 26.12 -8.07 -60.80
N TYR A 7 27.26 -8.79 -60.83
CA TYR A 7 28.10 -9.02 -59.64
C TYR A 7 29.60 -9.19 -59.98
N ARG A 8 30.49 -8.72 -59.09
CA ARG A 8 31.98 -8.81 -59.15
C ARG A 8 32.65 -7.86 -60.18
N SER A 9 33.95 -7.51 -60.11
CA SER A 9 35.05 -8.12 -59.33
C SER A 9 36.27 -7.20 -59.02
N ARG A 10 36.96 -7.50 -57.90
CA ARG A 10 38.44 -7.47 -57.66
C ARG A 10 39.26 -6.20 -57.96
N ARG A 11 40.07 -5.78 -56.95
CA ARG A 11 41.56 -5.91 -56.94
C ARG A 11 42.17 -5.52 -55.58
N ALA A 12 43.41 -5.97 -55.30
CA ALA A 12 44.20 -5.62 -54.10
C ALA A 12 45.71 -5.71 -54.35
N ARG A 13 46.50 -4.82 -53.72
CA ARG A 13 47.99 -4.70 -53.63
C ARG A 13 48.29 -3.40 -52.83
N ARG A 14 49.37 -3.17 -52.08
CA ARG A 14 50.42 -3.98 -51.38
C ARG A 14 51.33 -2.98 -50.59
N ILE A 15 52.37 -3.46 -49.85
CA ILE A 15 53.58 -2.71 -49.38
C ILE A 15 53.35 -1.74 -48.17
N LEU A 16 54.20 -1.66 -47.11
CA LEU A 16 55.27 -2.53 -46.56
C LEU A 16 55.79 -2.02 -45.18
N VAL A 17 56.29 -2.91 -44.29
CA VAL A 17 57.45 -2.76 -43.33
C VAL A 17 57.48 -1.57 -42.31
N ALA A 18 57.83 -1.71 -41.02
CA ALA A 18 58.09 -2.83 -40.08
C ALA A 18 58.18 -2.23 -38.62
N ALA A 19 58.92 -2.65 -37.57
CA ALA A 19 59.94 -3.70 -37.36
C ALA A 19 60.17 -4.05 -35.86
N LEU A 20 60.51 -5.32 -35.61
CA LEU A 20 61.51 -5.88 -34.66
C LEU A 20 61.66 -5.34 -33.21
N GLY A 21 61.42 -6.25 -32.25
CA GLY A 21 61.92 -6.23 -30.86
C GLY A 21 61.49 -7.52 -30.14
N ALA A 22 62.36 -8.18 -29.35
CA ALA A 22 62.06 -9.52 -28.82
C ALA A 22 62.85 -9.88 -27.54
N LEU A 23 62.26 -10.76 -26.70
CA LEU A 23 62.77 -11.33 -25.43
C LEU A 23 62.97 -10.30 -24.27
N ALA A 24 62.97 -10.68 -22.99
CA ALA A 24 62.32 -11.79 -22.26
C ALA A 24 62.46 -11.59 -20.73
N ILE A 25 61.54 -12.16 -19.94
CA ILE A 25 61.66 -12.56 -18.51
C ILE A 25 62.16 -11.49 -17.50
N GLY A 26 61.29 -11.11 -16.56
CA GLY A 26 61.62 -10.36 -15.33
C GLY A 26 60.40 -10.27 -14.41
N ALA A 27 60.59 -10.32 -13.09
CA ALA A 27 59.51 -10.50 -12.11
C ALA A 27 59.44 -9.39 -11.03
N THR A 28 58.46 -9.54 -10.14
CA THR A 28 58.21 -8.82 -8.87
C THR A 28 57.77 -7.34 -8.93
N ALA A 29 56.50 -7.13 -8.55
CA ALA A 29 55.99 -6.24 -7.48
C ALA A 29 56.61 -4.81 -7.30
N ALA A 30 55.84 -3.74 -7.09
CA ALA A 30 54.42 -3.60 -6.77
C ALA A 30 53.91 -2.17 -7.08
N LEU A 31 52.58 -2.00 -7.14
CA LEU A 31 51.88 -0.74 -6.81
C LEU A 31 50.43 -1.08 -6.42
N ALA A 32 49.81 -0.23 -5.59
CA ALA A 32 48.42 -0.40 -5.15
C ALA A 32 47.44 -0.24 -6.35
N GLY A 33 46.23 -0.81 -6.32
CA GLY A 33 45.50 -1.33 -5.16
C GLY A 33 44.27 -0.46 -4.87
N MET A 34 43.40 -0.34 -5.87
CA MET A 34 42.00 0.07 -5.68
C MET A 34 41.15 -1.21 -5.64
N PRO A 35 40.12 -1.33 -4.79
CA PRO A 35 39.16 -2.40 -4.90
C PRO A 35 38.40 -2.22 -6.22
N ALA A 36 38.40 -3.24 -7.08
CA ALA A 36 37.41 -3.32 -8.14
C ALA A 36 36.03 -3.46 -7.48
N ALA A 37 35.02 -2.75 -7.98
CA ALA A 37 33.65 -3.00 -7.59
C ALA A 37 33.34 -4.48 -7.84
N ALA A 38 32.87 -5.18 -6.80
CA ALA A 38 32.47 -6.57 -6.92
C ALA A 38 31.16 -6.61 -7.71
N GLN A 39 31.28 -6.72 -9.03
CA GLN A 39 30.16 -6.91 -9.94
C GLN A 39 29.55 -8.28 -9.63
N GLN A 40 28.55 -8.28 -8.75
CA GLN A 40 27.77 -9.48 -8.45
C GLN A 40 27.08 -9.90 -9.74
N THR A 41 27.34 -11.14 -10.16
CA THR A 41 26.66 -11.74 -11.29
C THR A 41 25.25 -12.07 -10.87
N GLU A 42 24.27 -11.64 -11.66
CA GLU A 42 22.87 -12.01 -11.52
C GLU A 42 22.74 -13.54 -11.61
N GLU A 43 22.61 -14.20 -10.45
CA GLU A 43 21.84 -15.44 -10.41
C GLU A 43 20.38 -15.01 -10.47
N THR A 44 19.70 -15.33 -11.57
CA THR A 44 18.25 -15.13 -11.69
C THR A 44 17.56 -15.92 -10.60
N ALA A 45 17.04 -15.22 -9.59
CA ALA A 45 16.33 -15.81 -8.46
C ALA A 45 15.21 -16.74 -8.94
N SER A 46 15.03 -17.87 -8.26
CA SER A 46 13.79 -18.63 -8.41
C SER A 46 12.65 -17.88 -7.73
N THR A 47 11.40 -18.24 -8.06
CA THR A 47 10.17 -17.71 -7.44
C THR A 47 10.03 -18.05 -5.94
N SER A 48 11.08 -18.56 -5.30
CA SER A 48 11.15 -18.91 -3.88
C SER A 48 12.39 -18.38 -3.15
N ASP A 49 13.32 -17.71 -3.85
CA ASP A 49 14.52 -17.16 -3.24
C ASP A 49 14.21 -15.82 -2.56
N VAL A 50 14.02 -15.88 -1.24
CA VAL A 50 13.84 -14.72 -0.37
C VAL A 50 15.17 -13.95 -0.24
N ILE A 51 15.15 -12.66 -0.55
CA ILE A 51 16.28 -11.74 -0.36
C ILE A 51 15.93 -10.79 0.80
N SER A 52 16.90 -10.53 1.69
CA SER A 52 16.66 -9.64 2.84
C SER A 52 17.93 -9.07 3.43
N SER A 53 17.81 -7.90 4.06
CA SER A 53 18.88 -7.27 4.83
C SER A 53 19.26 -8.10 6.07
N PRO A 54 20.52 -8.05 6.58
CA PRO A 54 20.98 -8.92 7.68
C PRO A 54 20.27 -8.72 9.04
N ASN A 55 19.48 -7.66 9.18
CA ASN A 55 18.64 -7.36 10.34
C ASN A 55 17.17 -7.79 10.17
N MET A 56 16.74 -8.24 8.98
CA MET A 56 15.41 -8.75 8.68
C MET A 56 15.39 -10.28 8.54
N ARG A 57 14.24 -10.91 8.81
CA ARG A 57 14.04 -12.36 8.60
C ARG A 57 12.55 -12.75 8.64
N GLN A 58 12.12 -13.58 7.70
CA GLN A 58 10.83 -14.31 7.74
C GLN A 58 10.81 -15.37 8.87
N LEU A 59 9.79 -15.31 9.72
CA LEU A 59 9.53 -16.26 10.81
C LEU A 59 8.56 -17.37 10.42
N ALA A 60 7.57 -17.03 9.59
CA ALA A 60 6.55 -17.92 9.07
C ALA A 60 5.96 -17.31 7.79
N ASN A 61 5.45 -18.18 6.93
CA ASN A 61 4.56 -17.87 5.81
C ASN A 61 3.32 -18.76 5.96
N ILE A 62 2.14 -18.24 5.61
CA ILE A 62 0.88 -18.96 5.63
C ILE A 62 0.19 -18.69 4.29
N PRO A 63 0.41 -19.56 3.27
CA PRO A 63 -0.19 -19.40 1.94
C PRO A 63 -1.71 -19.34 2.00
N LYS A 64 -2.32 -18.67 1.01
CA LYS A 64 -3.76 -18.71 0.77
C LYS A 64 -4.25 -20.17 0.69
N GLN A 65 -5.47 -20.45 1.18
CA GLN A 65 -6.08 -21.78 1.24
C GLN A 65 -7.45 -21.76 0.55
N GLU A 66 -7.92 -22.89 0.02
CA GLU A 66 -9.26 -23.04 -0.60
C GLU A 66 -10.35 -22.32 0.23
N PRO A 67 -11.17 -21.42 -0.38
CA PRO A 67 -11.25 -21.08 -1.81
C PRO A 67 -10.31 -19.95 -2.31
N PHE A 68 -9.50 -19.34 -1.44
CA PHE A 68 -8.67 -18.17 -1.77
C PHE A 68 -7.31 -18.53 -2.39
N ASP A 69 -6.99 -19.81 -2.59
CA ASP A 69 -5.75 -20.30 -3.22
C ASP A 69 -5.71 -20.13 -4.76
N ASN A 70 -6.43 -19.12 -5.26
CA ASN A 70 -6.53 -18.76 -6.66
C ASN A 70 -5.90 -17.38 -6.93
N THR A 71 -5.57 -17.09 -8.19
CA THR A 71 -4.85 -15.86 -8.56
C THR A 71 -5.71 -14.59 -8.62
N ALA A 72 -7.05 -14.70 -8.60
CA ALA A 72 -7.97 -13.55 -8.53
C ALA A 72 -8.32 -13.14 -7.09
N ALA A 73 -8.20 -14.06 -6.14
CA ALA A 73 -8.32 -13.83 -4.70
C ALA A 73 -7.08 -13.08 -4.16
N PHE A 74 -6.87 -11.84 -4.58
CA PHE A 74 -5.77 -10.98 -4.06
C PHE A 74 -5.90 -10.82 -2.54
N GLY A 75 -4.81 -11.05 -1.80
CA GLY A 75 -4.69 -10.63 -0.40
C GLY A 75 -4.58 -9.10 -0.29
N THR A 76 -5.31 -8.51 0.64
CA THR A 76 -5.42 -7.05 0.82
C THR A 76 -5.18 -6.65 2.28
N ASP A 77 -5.80 -5.58 2.80
CA ASP A 77 -5.29 -4.91 4.01
C ASP A 77 -5.45 -5.68 5.35
N LEU A 78 -4.81 -5.18 6.42
CA LEU A 78 -4.59 -5.87 7.70
C LEU A 78 -5.07 -5.08 8.92
N ALA A 79 -5.94 -5.71 9.72
CA ALA A 79 -6.38 -5.24 11.04
C ALA A 79 -5.97 -6.23 12.14
N PHE A 80 -5.85 -5.78 13.40
CA PHE A 80 -5.39 -6.63 14.51
C PHE A 80 -6.19 -6.43 15.80
N THR A 81 -6.44 -7.52 16.51
CA THR A 81 -7.11 -7.51 17.83
C THR A 81 -6.58 -8.64 18.71
N GLY A 82 -6.01 -8.27 19.86
CA GLY A 82 -5.37 -9.17 20.83
C GLY A 82 -4.28 -10.05 20.21
N ASP A 83 -4.51 -11.37 20.23
CA ASP A 83 -3.65 -12.41 19.66
C ASP A 83 -4.01 -12.76 18.19
N TYR A 84 -4.77 -11.91 17.49
CA TYR A 84 -5.23 -12.16 16.11
C TYR A 84 -4.83 -11.06 15.11
N ALA A 85 -4.51 -11.49 13.89
CA ALA A 85 -4.46 -10.65 12.69
C ALA A 85 -5.64 -11.03 11.77
N ILE A 86 -6.23 -10.04 11.13
CA ILE A 86 -7.36 -10.16 10.20
C ILE A 86 -6.85 -9.61 8.87
N ALA A 87 -6.84 -10.43 7.82
CA ALA A 87 -6.43 -10.01 6.48
C ALA A 87 -7.65 -9.98 5.55
N GLY A 88 -7.81 -8.86 4.84
CA GLY A 88 -8.70 -8.74 3.70
C GLY A 88 -8.26 -9.63 2.54
N ASN A 89 -9.22 -9.97 1.68
CA ASN A 89 -8.97 -10.65 0.42
C ASN A 89 -10.11 -10.35 -0.55
N TYR A 90 -9.87 -10.22 -1.86
CA TYR A 90 -10.94 -9.94 -2.84
C TYR A 90 -12.14 -10.92 -2.75
N ASP A 91 -11.92 -12.17 -2.32
CA ASP A 91 -12.96 -13.20 -2.08
C ASP A 91 -13.48 -13.28 -0.62
N GLY A 92 -12.99 -12.45 0.31
CA GLY A 92 -13.54 -12.32 1.67
C GLY A 92 -12.53 -11.83 2.72
N PHE A 93 -12.39 -12.55 3.83
CA PHE A 93 -11.31 -12.28 4.81
C PHE A 93 -10.85 -13.55 5.54
N VAL A 94 -9.64 -13.49 6.12
CA VAL A 94 -9.03 -14.56 6.91
C VAL A 94 -8.65 -14.03 8.30
N ILE A 95 -9.06 -14.71 9.36
CA ILE A 95 -8.60 -14.44 10.73
C ILE A 95 -7.50 -15.44 11.08
N TYR A 96 -6.35 -14.95 11.55
CA TYR A 96 -5.19 -15.74 11.96
C TYR A 96 -4.90 -15.61 13.46
N ASP A 97 -4.84 -16.73 14.19
CA ASP A 97 -4.18 -16.84 15.51
C ASP A 97 -2.68 -16.57 15.32
N ILE A 98 -2.23 -15.42 15.80
CA ILE A 98 -0.83 -14.98 15.81
C ILE A 98 -0.18 -15.05 17.20
N SER A 99 -0.85 -15.64 18.21
CA SER A 99 -0.29 -15.86 19.57
C SER A 99 1.05 -16.60 19.60
N LYS A 100 1.41 -17.24 18.49
CA LYS A 100 2.70 -17.89 18.23
C LYS A 100 3.23 -17.38 16.87
N PRO A 101 3.89 -16.21 16.79
CA PRO A 101 4.28 -15.59 15.51
C PRO A 101 5.20 -16.43 14.60
N ARG A 102 5.86 -17.47 15.12
CA ARG A 102 6.64 -18.46 14.34
C ARG A 102 5.84 -19.66 13.83
N LYS A 103 4.58 -19.79 14.25
CA LYS A 103 3.60 -20.82 13.85
C LYS A 103 2.16 -20.28 13.93
N PRO A 104 1.79 -19.20 13.21
CA PRO A 104 0.41 -18.74 13.16
C PRO A 104 -0.52 -19.80 12.55
N ARG A 105 -1.84 -19.60 12.72
CA ARG A 105 -2.87 -20.53 12.24
C ARG A 105 -4.09 -19.77 11.77
N ILE A 106 -4.72 -20.19 10.68
CA ILE A 106 -6.06 -19.72 10.35
C ILE A 106 -7.00 -20.15 11.49
N ALA A 107 -7.70 -19.18 12.07
CA ALA A 107 -8.76 -19.35 13.05
C ALA A 107 -10.12 -19.52 12.37
N SER A 108 -10.39 -18.69 11.35
CA SER A 108 -11.53 -18.78 10.43
C SER A 108 -11.21 -18.16 9.08
N GLN A 109 -11.89 -18.59 8.03
CA GLN A 109 -11.86 -17.99 6.69
C GLN A 109 -13.30 -17.79 6.22
N VAL A 110 -13.64 -16.57 5.83
CA VAL A 110 -15.02 -16.17 5.51
C VAL A 110 -15.07 -15.74 4.06
N HIS A 111 -15.68 -16.56 3.20
CA HIS A 111 -15.90 -16.23 1.80
C HIS A 111 -17.04 -15.20 1.69
N CYS A 112 -16.72 -14.02 1.15
CA CYS A 112 -17.64 -12.91 0.95
C CYS A 112 -17.06 -11.97 -0.13
N SER A 113 -17.05 -12.40 -1.38
CA SER A 113 -16.37 -11.66 -2.46
C SER A 113 -16.93 -10.26 -2.68
N GLY A 114 -16.05 -9.27 -2.66
CA GLY A 114 -16.41 -7.85 -2.80
C GLY A 114 -15.42 -7.00 -3.60
N SER A 115 -14.19 -7.49 -3.86
CA SER A 115 -13.05 -6.68 -4.32
C SER A 115 -12.65 -5.58 -3.33
N GLN A 116 -11.36 -5.26 -3.27
CA GLN A 116 -10.70 -4.63 -2.12
C GLN A 116 -10.89 -5.46 -0.84
N ASN A 117 -12.08 -5.46 -0.24
CA ASN A 117 -12.38 -6.18 1.00
C ASN A 117 -11.38 -5.84 2.12
N ASP A 118 -10.86 -4.61 2.12
CA ASP A 118 -10.06 -4.07 3.21
C ASP A 118 -10.87 -4.08 4.52
N VAL A 119 -10.15 -4.20 5.63
CA VAL A 119 -10.72 -4.51 6.94
C VAL A 119 -10.31 -3.48 7.99
N SER A 120 -11.27 -3.14 8.85
CA SER A 120 -10.97 -2.54 10.15
C SER A 120 -11.75 -3.25 11.26
N VAL A 121 -11.25 -3.15 12.50
CA VAL A 121 -11.79 -3.84 13.67
C VAL A 121 -11.96 -2.87 14.82
N THR A 122 -13.06 -3.02 15.58
CA THR A 122 -13.15 -2.46 16.94
C THR A 122 -13.86 -3.39 17.91
N GLY A 123 -13.14 -3.83 18.94
CA GLY A 123 -13.58 -4.82 19.91
C GLY A 123 -13.94 -6.16 19.26
N ASP A 124 -15.24 -6.41 19.15
CA ASP A 124 -15.81 -7.61 18.52
C ASP A 124 -16.54 -7.32 17.19
N LEU A 125 -16.44 -6.10 16.64
CA LEU A 125 -16.94 -5.74 15.32
C LEU A 125 -15.81 -5.70 14.28
N LEU A 126 -16.05 -6.32 13.13
CA LEU A 126 -15.23 -6.23 11.91
C LEU A 126 -16.03 -5.53 10.83
N PHE A 127 -15.40 -4.58 10.17
CA PHE A 127 -15.92 -3.84 9.01
C PHE A 127 -15.16 -4.29 7.76
N LEU A 128 -15.88 -4.51 6.66
CA LEU A 128 -15.35 -5.02 5.40
C LEU A 128 -15.82 -4.11 4.24
N SER A 129 -14.87 -3.62 3.44
CA SER A 129 -15.14 -2.92 2.18
C SER A 129 -15.87 -3.82 1.15
N THR A 130 -16.41 -3.23 0.09
CA THR A 130 -16.87 -3.93 -1.12
C THR A 130 -16.93 -2.89 -2.25
N ASP A 131 -16.00 -3.02 -3.19
CA ASP A 131 -15.78 -2.07 -4.29
C ASP A 131 -16.38 -2.52 -5.64
N VAL A 132 -16.89 -3.75 -5.74
CA VAL A 132 -17.57 -4.25 -6.94
C VAL A 132 -19.06 -4.44 -6.72
N THR A 133 -19.87 -3.96 -7.66
CA THR A 133 -21.33 -4.12 -7.64
C THR A 133 -21.76 -5.59 -7.61
N ARG A 134 -22.54 -5.94 -6.58
CA ARG A 134 -23.08 -7.26 -6.30
C ARG A 134 -24.59 -7.34 -6.56
N SER A 135 -25.09 -8.56 -6.79
CA SER A 135 -26.53 -8.84 -6.95
C SER A 135 -27.36 -8.73 -5.67
N SER A 136 -26.72 -8.67 -4.51
CA SER A 136 -27.28 -8.41 -3.18
C SER A 136 -26.15 -8.11 -2.19
N ASP A 137 -26.50 -7.74 -0.96
CA ASP A 137 -25.55 -7.53 0.13
C ASP A 137 -24.95 -8.83 0.71
N SER A 138 -25.60 -9.97 0.47
CA SER A 138 -25.15 -11.30 0.93
C SER A 138 -23.71 -11.63 0.50
N CYS A 139 -23.07 -12.50 1.27
CA CYS A 139 -21.81 -13.15 0.88
C CYS A 139 -22.01 -14.24 -0.20
N ASP A 140 -23.25 -14.72 -0.40
CA ASP A 140 -23.65 -15.58 -1.53
C ASP A 140 -24.06 -14.75 -2.78
N SER A 141 -23.68 -13.47 -2.85
CA SER A 141 -23.99 -12.61 -3.99
C SER A 141 -23.07 -12.87 -5.19
N GLU A 142 -23.52 -12.48 -6.38
CA GLU A 142 -22.78 -12.61 -7.65
C GLU A 142 -22.40 -11.20 -8.16
N PRO A 143 -21.30 -11.03 -8.92
CA PRO A 143 -20.96 -9.74 -9.51
C PRO A 143 -21.97 -9.34 -10.59
N VAL A 144 -22.35 -8.06 -10.62
CA VAL A 144 -23.26 -7.48 -11.62
C VAL A 144 -22.67 -6.19 -12.21
N PRO A 145 -23.09 -5.76 -13.41
CA PRO A 145 -22.70 -4.46 -13.98
C PRO A 145 -23.05 -3.26 -13.10
N ARG A 146 -22.25 -2.19 -13.14
CA ARG A 146 -22.47 -0.95 -12.36
C ARG A 146 -23.73 -0.14 -12.79
N ASP A 147 -24.37 -0.53 -13.90
CA ASP A 147 -25.65 0.01 -14.39
C ASP A 147 -26.87 -0.89 -14.06
N ALA A 148 -26.68 -1.99 -13.32
CA ALA A 148 -27.76 -2.93 -13.01
C ALA A 148 -28.75 -2.41 -11.94
N GLU A 149 -30.05 -2.55 -12.19
CA GLU A 149 -31.11 -2.23 -11.22
C GLU A 149 -30.98 -3.10 -9.96
N GLY A 150 -30.84 -2.46 -8.80
CA GLY A 150 -30.67 -3.15 -7.51
C GLY A 150 -29.24 -3.60 -7.20
N ALA A 151 -28.24 -3.16 -7.96
CA ALA A 151 -26.83 -3.40 -7.63
C ALA A 151 -26.47 -2.85 -6.24
N TRP A 152 -25.74 -3.65 -5.45
CA TRP A 152 -25.30 -3.32 -4.09
C TRP A 152 -23.77 -3.26 -4.00
N GLU A 153 -23.25 -2.28 -3.26
CA GLU A 153 -21.83 -2.11 -2.91
C GLU A 153 -21.73 -1.19 -1.68
N GLY A 154 -20.62 -1.26 -0.91
CA GLY A 154 -20.46 -0.53 0.35
C GLY A 154 -19.86 -1.36 1.48
N ILE A 155 -20.31 -1.14 2.71
CA ILE A 155 -19.75 -1.79 3.91
C ILE A 155 -20.56 -3.02 4.33
N LYS A 156 -19.87 -4.07 4.76
CA LYS A 156 -20.44 -5.22 5.48
C LYS A 156 -19.91 -5.27 6.92
N ILE A 157 -20.77 -5.61 7.88
CA ILE A 157 -20.44 -5.63 9.31
C ILE A 157 -20.56 -7.06 9.84
N PHE A 158 -19.55 -7.51 10.59
CA PHE A 158 -19.48 -8.85 11.19
C PHE A 158 -19.21 -8.76 12.70
N ASP A 159 -19.90 -9.61 13.46
CA ASP A 159 -19.58 -9.96 14.84
C ASP A 159 -18.50 -11.05 14.82
N ILE A 160 -17.34 -10.73 15.37
CA ILE A 160 -16.17 -11.62 15.46
C ILE A 160 -15.88 -12.02 16.92
N SER A 161 -16.86 -11.94 17.83
CA SER A 161 -16.68 -12.30 19.25
C SER A 161 -16.15 -13.73 19.44
N ASP A 162 -16.66 -14.67 18.64
CA ASP A 162 -15.96 -15.93 18.34
C ASP A 162 -15.10 -15.77 17.08
N LYS A 163 -13.80 -15.58 17.28
CA LYS A 163 -12.77 -15.46 16.23
C LYS A 163 -12.59 -16.75 15.39
N HIS A 164 -13.31 -17.83 15.70
CA HIS A 164 -13.43 -19.04 14.87
C HIS A 164 -14.76 -19.15 14.10
N ASN A 165 -15.79 -18.39 14.48
CA ASN A 165 -17.11 -18.43 13.85
C ASN A 165 -17.69 -17.00 13.63
N PRO A 166 -17.07 -16.14 12.79
CA PRO A 166 -17.62 -14.82 12.47
C PRO A 166 -19.07 -14.87 11.97
N ARG A 167 -19.89 -13.94 12.45
CA ARG A 167 -21.32 -13.80 12.14
C ARG A 167 -21.56 -12.51 11.38
N TYR A 168 -22.02 -12.61 10.13
CA TYR A 168 -22.56 -11.46 9.39
C TYR A 168 -23.73 -10.83 10.19
N LEU A 169 -23.70 -9.50 10.34
CA LEU A 169 -24.75 -8.73 11.02
C LEU A 169 -25.67 -8.07 9.99
N GLN A 170 -25.10 -7.14 9.23
CA GLN A 170 -25.81 -6.12 8.49
C GLN A 170 -24.89 -5.53 7.42
N SER A 171 -25.47 -4.90 6.41
CA SER A 171 -24.77 -4.10 5.40
C SER A 171 -25.19 -2.64 5.42
N VAL A 172 -24.31 -1.76 4.93
CA VAL A 172 -24.63 -0.36 4.64
C VAL A 172 -24.19 -0.05 3.21
N GLN A 173 -25.17 0.22 2.35
CA GLN A 173 -24.91 0.66 0.97
C GLN A 173 -24.41 2.11 0.95
N THR A 174 -23.36 2.37 0.17
CA THR A 174 -22.76 3.70 -0.03
C THR A 174 -22.74 4.07 -1.51
N LYS A 175 -22.49 5.36 -1.82
CA LYS A 175 -22.21 5.80 -3.19
C LYS A 175 -20.84 5.28 -3.63
N CYS A 176 -20.74 4.89 -4.90
CA CYS A 176 -19.53 4.30 -5.47
C CYS A 176 -18.94 3.11 -4.69
N GLY A 177 -19.73 2.44 -3.86
CA GLY A 177 -19.25 1.35 -3.00
C GLY A 177 -18.28 1.81 -1.92
N SER A 178 -17.37 0.92 -1.53
CA SER A 178 -16.32 1.16 -0.55
C SER A 178 -15.03 0.58 -1.08
N HIS A 179 -14.11 1.42 -1.53
CA HIS A 179 -12.79 1.01 -1.99
C HIS A 179 -11.92 0.70 -0.77
N THR A 180 -11.53 1.74 -0.04
CA THR A 180 -11.05 1.62 1.36
C THR A 180 -12.09 2.18 2.32
N HIS A 181 -11.93 1.90 3.61
CA HIS A 181 -12.66 2.60 4.65
C HIS A 181 -11.79 2.74 5.90
N THR A 182 -11.97 3.84 6.62
CA THR A 182 -11.22 4.11 7.85
C THR A 182 -12.13 4.20 9.05
N LEU A 183 -11.81 3.41 10.07
CA LEU A 183 -12.45 3.51 11.38
C LEU A 183 -12.08 4.84 12.06
N VAL A 184 -13.09 5.58 12.48
CA VAL A 184 -12.98 6.85 13.20
C VAL A 184 -13.77 6.71 14.52
N PRO A 185 -13.10 6.52 15.68
CA PRO A 185 -13.79 6.34 16.94
C PRO A 185 -14.49 7.62 17.41
N ASP A 186 -15.64 7.46 18.05
CA ASP A 186 -16.36 8.51 18.77
C ASP A 186 -15.68 8.82 20.12
N ASP A 187 -15.58 10.10 20.47
CA ASP A 187 -14.99 10.56 21.74
C ASP A 187 -15.79 10.08 22.97
N ALA A 188 -17.08 9.80 22.78
CA ALA A 188 -17.94 9.22 23.80
C ALA A 188 -17.77 7.69 23.95
N GLY A 189 -17.20 7.01 22.94
CA GLY A 189 -17.16 5.55 22.86
C GLY A 189 -18.53 4.88 22.68
N GLU A 190 -19.56 5.62 22.22
CA GLU A 190 -20.90 5.11 21.94
C GLU A 190 -21.04 4.62 20.47
N ASN A 191 -20.21 5.15 19.56
CA ASN A 191 -20.26 4.88 18.13
C ASN A 191 -18.86 4.57 17.55
N ALA A 192 -18.84 3.80 16.47
CA ALA A 192 -17.81 3.90 15.45
C ALA A 192 -18.37 4.70 14.26
N TYR A 193 -17.58 5.61 13.70
CA TYR A 193 -17.83 6.16 12.37
C TYR A 193 -16.87 5.49 11.39
N LEU A 194 -17.30 5.25 10.15
CA LEU A 194 -16.45 4.79 9.07
C LEU A 194 -16.42 5.88 8.00
N TYR A 195 -15.24 6.42 7.71
CA TYR A 195 -15.03 7.27 6.54
C TYR A 195 -14.79 6.35 5.35
N VAL A 196 -15.80 6.24 4.48
CA VAL A 196 -15.75 5.37 3.30
C VAL A 196 -15.20 6.15 2.12
N SER A 197 -14.09 5.66 1.59
CA SER A 197 -13.35 6.21 0.44
C SER A 197 -13.75 5.44 -0.82
N SER A 198 -14.20 6.16 -1.84
CA SER A 198 -14.55 5.61 -3.15
C SER A 198 -14.46 6.70 -4.23
N TYR A 199 -14.25 6.27 -5.48
CA TYR A 199 -13.89 7.16 -6.59
C TYR A 199 -14.28 6.54 -7.95
N SER A 200 -13.77 7.10 -9.06
CA SER A 200 -14.09 6.67 -10.44
C SER A 200 -15.57 6.74 -10.84
N PRO A 201 -16.30 7.84 -10.58
CA PRO A 201 -17.68 7.99 -11.00
C PRO A 201 -17.83 8.09 -12.52
N ALA A 202 -18.90 7.50 -13.06
CA ALA A 202 -19.22 7.54 -14.49
C ALA A 202 -20.71 7.86 -14.73
N PRO A 203 -21.08 8.66 -15.75
CA PRO A 203 -22.48 9.04 -16.01
C PRO A 203 -23.46 7.88 -16.26
N GLU A 204 -22.95 6.70 -16.61
CA GLU A 204 -23.70 5.46 -16.82
C GLU A 204 -23.94 4.62 -15.55
N PHE A 205 -23.23 4.86 -14.44
CA PHE A 205 -23.37 4.06 -13.22
C PHE A 205 -24.59 4.48 -12.41
N THR A 206 -25.35 3.51 -11.87
CA THR A 206 -26.62 3.83 -11.17
C THR A 206 -26.40 4.50 -9.80
N ASN A 207 -25.35 4.09 -9.07
CA ASN A 207 -25.06 4.56 -7.70
C ASN A 207 -23.79 5.42 -7.61
N CYS A 208 -23.22 5.83 -8.75
CA CYS A 208 -21.86 6.41 -8.81
C CYS A 208 -21.70 7.39 -10.00
N THR A 209 -22.58 8.40 -10.07
CA THR A 209 -22.57 9.43 -11.12
C THR A 209 -21.75 10.67 -10.73
N PRO A 210 -20.99 11.32 -11.65
CA PRO A 210 -20.24 12.54 -11.35
C PRO A 210 -21.13 13.77 -11.03
N PRO A 211 -20.64 14.73 -10.23
CA PRO A 211 -19.44 14.65 -9.40
C PRO A 211 -19.63 13.66 -8.24
N HIS A 212 -18.53 13.07 -7.76
CA HIS A 212 -18.55 12.30 -6.51
C HIS A 212 -17.94 13.18 -5.42
N ASP A 213 -16.60 13.35 -5.43
CA ASP A 213 -15.89 14.43 -4.73
C ASP A 213 -16.14 14.48 -3.20
N LEU A 214 -16.62 13.37 -2.65
CA LEU A 214 -17.15 13.19 -1.30
C LEU A 214 -16.60 11.93 -0.64
N ILE A 215 -16.88 11.78 0.65
CA ILE A 215 -16.83 10.51 1.37
C ILE A 215 -18.21 10.18 1.92
N SER A 216 -18.54 8.89 2.06
CA SER A 216 -19.73 8.47 2.82
C SER A 216 -19.33 8.25 4.28
N ILE A 217 -19.96 8.94 5.23
CA ILE A 217 -19.77 8.67 6.66
C ILE A 217 -20.82 7.66 7.11
N VAL A 218 -20.42 6.43 7.42
CA VAL A 218 -21.29 5.43 8.04
C VAL A 218 -21.21 5.55 9.55
N GLN A 219 -22.33 5.62 10.25
CA GLN A 219 -22.41 5.52 11.71
C GLN A 219 -22.81 4.10 12.12
N VAL A 220 -22.06 3.53 13.06
CA VAL A 220 -22.30 2.22 13.69
C VAL A 220 -22.41 2.41 15.21
N PRO A 221 -23.61 2.39 15.79
CA PRO A 221 -23.79 2.36 17.24
C PRO A 221 -23.23 1.05 17.81
N LEU A 222 -22.34 1.11 18.81
CA LEU A 222 -21.61 -0.08 19.26
C LEU A 222 -22.49 -1.06 20.06
N ASP A 223 -23.54 -0.56 20.72
CA ASP A 223 -24.56 -1.37 21.41
C ASP A 223 -25.67 -1.92 20.47
N ASP A 224 -25.80 -1.40 19.24
CA ASP A 224 -26.80 -1.84 18.23
C ASP A 224 -26.24 -1.74 16.79
N PRO A 225 -25.22 -2.55 16.44
CA PRO A 225 -24.54 -2.47 15.14
C PRO A 225 -25.43 -2.90 13.96
N GLU A 226 -26.54 -3.62 14.22
CA GLU A 226 -27.55 -3.95 13.20
C GLU A 226 -28.39 -2.71 12.80
N SER A 227 -28.28 -1.59 13.53
CA SER A 227 -28.90 -0.29 13.20
C SER A 227 -27.99 0.66 12.40
N ALA A 228 -26.84 0.21 11.90
CA ALA A 228 -25.87 1.04 11.17
C ALA A 228 -26.44 1.66 9.87
N SER A 229 -25.99 2.87 9.53
CA SER A 229 -26.45 3.59 8.34
C SER A 229 -25.48 4.71 7.90
N VAL A 230 -25.57 5.14 6.64
CA VAL A 230 -24.96 6.42 6.21
C VAL A 230 -25.57 7.57 6.99
N LEU A 231 -24.73 8.38 7.62
CA LEU A 231 -25.07 9.54 8.44
C LEU A 231 -25.04 10.85 7.64
N ASP A 232 -23.96 11.07 6.90
CA ASP A 232 -23.75 12.24 6.03
C ASP A 232 -22.80 11.88 4.87
N GLU A 233 -22.76 12.73 3.85
CA GLU A 233 -21.97 12.54 2.62
C GLU A 233 -21.20 13.85 2.27
N PRO A 234 -20.26 14.30 3.12
CA PRO A 234 -19.60 15.58 2.94
C PRO A 234 -18.73 15.61 1.67
N VAL A 235 -19.00 16.60 0.82
CA VAL A 235 -18.14 16.94 -0.34
C VAL A 235 -16.86 17.59 0.17
N LEU A 236 -15.73 16.92 -0.05
CA LEU A 236 -14.41 17.38 0.38
C LEU A 236 -13.83 18.45 -0.58
N PHE A 237 -14.20 18.40 -1.86
CA PHE A 237 -13.71 19.31 -2.90
C PHE A 237 -14.84 20.18 -3.51
N PRO A 238 -15.48 21.08 -2.74
CA PRO A 238 -16.65 21.84 -3.19
C PRO A 238 -16.37 22.86 -4.32
N GLU A 239 -15.10 23.19 -4.58
CA GLU A 239 -14.67 24.01 -5.72
C GLU A 239 -14.10 23.16 -6.89
N GLY A 240 -14.08 21.83 -6.73
CA GLY A 240 -13.39 20.86 -7.60
C GLY A 240 -11.99 20.51 -7.10
N GLY A 241 -11.59 19.25 -7.24
CA GLY A 241 -10.23 18.78 -6.97
C GLY A 241 -9.30 18.94 -8.18
N HIS A 242 -8.10 18.38 -8.08
CA HIS A 242 -7.11 18.37 -9.16
C HIS A 242 -7.69 17.78 -10.47
N PRO A 243 -7.61 18.49 -11.62
CA PRO A 243 -8.32 18.12 -12.85
C PRO A 243 -7.71 16.94 -13.64
N GLY A 244 -6.50 16.51 -13.29
CA GLY A 244 -5.75 15.48 -14.01
C GLY A 244 -4.99 16.00 -15.24
N THR A 245 -3.80 15.44 -15.49
CA THR A 245 -3.02 15.62 -16.72
C THR A 245 -2.96 14.29 -17.47
N PRO A 246 -3.57 14.16 -18.66
CA PRO A 246 -3.60 12.89 -19.40
C PRO A 246 -2.23 12.37 -19.83
N GLY A 247 -1.97 11.10 -19.53
CA GLY A 247 -0.80 10.32 -19.96
C GLY A 247 -0.94 8.88 -19.47
N GLU A 248 0.09 8.07 -19.69
CA GLU A 248 0.14 6.65 -19.30
C GLU A 248 1.56 6.33 -18.76
N PHE A 249 1.69 5.30 -17.91
CA PHE A 249 2.99 4.82 -17.45
C PHE A 249 3.87 4.36 -18.64
N PRO A 250 5.17 4.70 -18.70
CA PRO A 250 6.00 5.37 -17.67
C PRO A 250 6.11 6.90 -17.82
N ASP A 251 5.43 7.52 -18.78
CA ASP A 251 5.48 8.98 -18.98
C ASP A 251 4.89 9.74 -17.77
N ASN A 252 5.02 11.08 -17.74
CA ASN A 252 4.42 11.88 -16.67
C ASN A 252 2.94 12.14 -16.92
N TYR A 253 2.12 11.87 -15.90
CA TYR A 253 0.68 12.08 -15.88
C TYR A 253 0.26 12.34 -14.43
N THR A 254 -0.87 13.00 -14.24
CA THR A 254 -1.49 13.17 -12.91
C THR A 254 -2.96 12.77 -12.98
N THR A 255 -3.43 12.08 -11.94
CA THR A 255 -4.82 11.59 -11.93
C THR A 255 -5.81 12.71 -11.59
N GLN A 256 -7.04 12.62 -12.08
CA GLN A 256 -8.13 13.50 -11.67
C GLN A 256 -8.64 13.09 -10.28
N THR A 257 -8.71 14.03 -9.35
CA THR A 257 -9.40 13.85 -8.07
C THR A 257 -10.90 13.72 -8.31
N THR A 258 -11.48 12.60 -7.85
CA THR A 258 -12.93 12.33 -7.93
C THR A 258 -13.52 11.79 -6.61
N GLY A 259 -12.74 11.88 -5.54
CA GLY A 259 -12.94 11.18 -4.27
C GLY A 259 -11.59 10.91 -3.64
N CYS A 260 -11.57 10.37 -2.42
CA CYS A 260 -10.32 9.91 -1.81
C CYS A 260 -10.10 8.42 -2.04
N HIS A 261 -8.84 8.00 -2.11
CA HIS A 261 -8.45 6.60 -2.23
C HIS A 261 -8.34 5.97 -0.82
N ASP A 262 -7.54 6.56 0.05
CA ASP A 262 -7.39 6.22 1.47
C ASP A 262 -7.37 7.52 2.32
N ILE A 263 -7.84 7.44 3.56
CA ILE A 263 -7.83 8.53 4.54
C ILE A 263 -7.33 7.99 5.87
N THR A 264 -6.15 8.41 6.31
CA THR A 264 -5.66 8.07 7.65
C THR A 264 -6.11 9.12 8.66
N VAL A 265 -6.71 8.68 9.77
CA VAL A 265 -7.11 9.53 10.91
C VAL A 265 -6.11 9.42 12.06
N TYR A 266 -5.92 10.51 12.80
CA TYR A 266 -5.21 10.54 14.07
C TYR A 266 -6.13 11.17 15.14
N PRO A 267 -7.02 10.37 15.77
CA PRO A 267 -8.14 10.89 16.56
C PRO A 267 -7.71 11.74 17.76
N SER A 268 -6.61 11.41 18.44
CA SER A 268 -6.11 12.18 19.59
C SER A 268 -5.57 13.57 19.23
N LYS A 269 -5.38 13.86 17.94
CA LYS A 269 -4.94 15.16 17.42
C LYS A 269 -6.06 15.94 16.76
N ASP A 270 -7.26 15.36 16.65
CA ASP A 270 -8.38 15.86 15.83
C ASP A 270 -8.02 16.08 14.34
N LEU A 271 -7.05 15.33 13.82
CA LEU A 271 -6.57 15.42 12.43
C LEU A 271 -6.90 14.16 11.61
N ALA A 272 -7.04 14.35 10.30
CA ALA A 272 -6.97 13.29 9.30
C ALA A 272 -6.20 13.76 8.06
N ALA A 273 -5.57 12.85 7.34
CA ALA A 273 -4.88 13.09 6.09
C ALA A 273 -5.50 12.21 5.00
N GLY A 274 -6.00 12.83 3.93
CA GLY A 274 -6.60 12.12 2.80
C GLY A 274 -5.66 12.13 1.60
N ALA A 275 -5.45 10.96 1.00
CA ALA A 275 -4.78 10.81 -0.28
C ALA A 275 -5.83 10.57 -1.35
N CYS A 276 -5.99 11.52 -2.27
CA CYS A 276 -7.21 11.66 -3.05
C CYS A 276 -6.91 11.75 -4.55
N MET A 277 -6.18 10.77 -5.07
CA MET A 277 -5.83 10.56 -6.48
C MET A 277 -4.94 11.65 -7.10
N GLY A 278 -5.38 12.92 -7.12
CA GLY A 278 -4.62 14.08 -7.60
C GLY A 278 -4.25 15.08 -6.50
N ASP A 279 -4.83 14.96 -5.31
CA ASP A 279 -4.60 15.86 -4.16
C ASP A 279 -4.17 15.09 -2.90
N GLY A 280 -3.26 15.69 -2.12
CA GLY A 280 -3.08 15.38 -0.70
C GLY A 280 -3.77 16.43 0.16
N ILE A 281 -4.62 16.03 1.11
CA ILE A 281 -5.37 16.94 1.97
C ILE A 281 -5.10 16.69 3.46
N LEU A 282 -5.12 17.75 4.25
CA LEU A 282 -5.22 17.70 5.71
C LEU A 282 -6.63 18.14 6.13
N MET A 283 -7.20 17.46 7.12
CA MET A 283 -8.57 17.68 7.60
C MET A 283 -8.63 17.87 9.13
N ASP A 284 -9.43 18.85 9.55
CA ASP A 284 -9.95 18.97 10.93
C ASP A 284 -11.13 17.99 11.09
N ILE A 285 -11.00 17.05 12.02
CA ILE A 285 -12.02 16.04 12.37
C ILE A 285 -12.55 16.19 13.80
N SER A 286 -12.38 17.36 14.44
CA SER A 286 -12.87 17.65 15.81
C SER A 286 -14.40 17.51 15.97
N ASP A 287 -15.14 17.53 14.85
CA ASP A 287 -16.47 16.93 14.75
C ASP A 287 -16.35 15.71 13.83
N ARG A 288 -16.35 14.50 14.42
CA ARG A 288 -16.22 13.20 13.71
C ARG A 288 -17.34 12.98 12.67
N THR A 289 -18.41 13.78 12.69
CA THR A 289 -19.51 13.71 11.72
C THR A 289 -19.40 14.77 10.62
N LYS A 290 -18.48 15.74 10.75
CA LYS A 290 -18.28 16.88 9.82
C LYS A 290 -16.78 17.19 9.66
N PRO A 291 -16.00 16.29 9.03
CA PRO A 291 -14.63 16.58 8.64
C PRO A 291 -14.57 17.81 7.73
N LYS A 292 -13.50 18.61 7.85
CA LYS A 292 -13.27 19.81 7.04
C LYS A 292 -11.86 19.80 6.49
N VAL A 293 -11.70 19.94 5.17
CA VAL A 293 -10.38 20.21 4.58
C VAL A 293 -9.86 21.55 5.10
N ILE A 294 -8.61 21.56 5.58
CA ILE A 294 -7.93 22.74 6.14
C ILE A 294 -6.64 23.10 5.40
N GLU A 295 -6.02 22.15 4.68
CA GLU A 295 -4.90 22.37 3.76
C GLU A 295 -4.96 21.37 2.61
N GLN A 296 -4.46 21.76 1.42
CA GLN A 296 -4.47 20.96 0.20
C GLN A 296 -3.16 21.16 -0.59
N VAL A 297 -2.50 20.07 -0.97
CA VAL A 297 -1.25 20.06 -1.74
C VAL A 297 -1.34 19.18 -2.98
N GLN A 298 -0.55 19.54 -3.99
CA GLN A 298 -0.43 18.87 -5.30
C GLN A 298 1.06 18.79 -5.65
N ASP A 299 1.45 17.77 -6.43
CA ASP A 299 2.81 17.57 -6.96
C ASP A 299 2.73 17.01 -8.38
N ASP A 300 2.58 17.91 -9.36
CA ASP A 300 2.53 17.56 -10.79
C ASP A 300 3.89 17.14 -11.37
N GLU A 301 4.98 17.28 -10.60
CA GLU A 301 6.34 16.95 -11.07
C GLU A 301 6.74 15.50 -10.74
N SER A 302 6.26 14.95 -9.62
CA SER A 302 6.67 13.61 -9.17
C SER A 302 5.52 12.62 -8.95
N PHE A 303 4.41 13.05 -8.35
CA PHE A 303 3.25 12.20 -8.06
C PHE A 303 2.39 11.98 -9.30
N ALA A 304 1.78 10.80 -9.41
CA ALA A 304 0.78 10.45 -10.42
C ALA A 304 -0.54 9.99 -9.82
N PHE A 305 -0.51 9.29 -8.67
CA PHE A 305 -1.69 8.82 -7.94
C PHE A 305 -1.47 8.91 -6.42
N TRP A 306 -2.07 9.91 -5.78
CA TRP A 306 -2.09 10.07 -4.31
C TRP A 306 -2.92 8.94 -3.69
N HIS A 307 -2.22 7.93 -3.15
CA HIS A 307 -2.79 6.65 -2.77
C HIS A 307 -3.19 6.57 -1.29
N SER A 308 -2.24 6.79 -0.38
CA SER A 308 -2.48 6.71 1.07
C SER A 308 -1.57 7.65 1.86
N ALA A 309 -1.89 7.84 3.14
CA ALA A 309 -1.22 8.77 4.04
C ALA A 309 -0.83 8.11 5.37
N THR A 310 0.22 8.61 6.03
CA THR A 310 0.63 8.17 7.37
C THR A 310 1.23 9.34 8.15
N PHE A 311 0.66 9.67 9.31
CA PHE A 311 1.23 10.64 10.24
C PHE A 311 2.45 10.06 10.97
N ASN A 312 3.38 10.91 11.39
CA ASN A 312 4.35 10.52 12.42
C ASN A 312 3.71 10.52 13.83
N ASN A 313 4.35 9.89 14.82
CA ASN A 313 3.76 9.74 16.16
C ASN A 313 3.43 11.08 16.84
N ALA A 314 4.21 12.14 16.57
CA ALA A 314 3.93 13.45 17.14
C ALA A 314 2.68 14.14 16.55
N GLY A 315 2.21 13.71 15.37
CA GLY A 315 1.17 14.43 14.62
C GLY A 315 1.70 15.72 13.99
N THR A 316 3.00 15.75 13.64
CA THR A 316 3.72 16.94 13.11
C THR A 316 4.26 16.72 11.71
N LYS A 317 3.97 15.58 11.07
CA LYS A 317 4.38 15.22 9.71
C LYS A 317 3.32 14.34 9.08
N VAL A 318 3.24 14.36 7.75
CA VAL A 318 2.53 13.36 6.94
C VAL A 318 3.48 12.80 5.89
N VAL A 319 3.52 11.48 5.77
CA VAL A 319 4.03 10.76 4.60
C VAL A 319 2.84 10.50 3.69
N PHE A 320 2.89 10.93 2.43
CA PHE A 320 1.92 10.57 1.40
C PHE A 320 2.56 9.62 0.39
N THR A 321 1.79 8.69 -0.15
CA THR A 321 2.26 7.60 -1.02
C THR A 321 1.84 7.85 -2.47
N ASP A 322 2.77 7.80 -3.42
CA ASP A 322 2.48 7.81 -4.88
C ASP A 322 2.44 6.38 -5.43
N GLU A 323 1.25 5.90 -5.81
CA GLU A 323 1.05 4.61 -6.47
C GLU A 323 1.11 4.74 -8.00
N LEU A 324 2.24 5.28 -8.50
CA LEU A 324 2.52 5.40 -9.94
C LEU A 324 2.25 4.07 -10.68
N GLY A 325 1.28 4.12 -11.60
CA GLY A 325 0.87 2.99 -12.43
C GLY A 325 -0.13 2.02 -11.78
N GLY A 326 -0.77 2.40 -10.66
CA GLY A 326 -1.92 1.66 -10.09
C GLY A 326 -1.57 0.24 -9.69
N GLY A 327 -0.44 0.07 -8.99
CA GLY A 327 -0.03 -1.18 -8.35
C GLY A 327 0.43 -2.30 -9.28
N GLY A 328 0.02 -2.28 -10.55
CA GLY A 328 0.37 -3.26 -11.58
C GLY A 328 1.63 -2.93 -12.40
N ALA A 329 2.20 -1.72 -12.27
CA ALA A 329 3.34 -1.27 -13.04
C ALA A 329 4.70 -1.53 -12.35
N PRO A 330 5.80 -1.72 -13.11
CA PRO A 330 7.17 -1.83 -12.59
C PRO A 330 7.77 -0.44 -12.28
N ALA A 331 7.14 0.34 -11.40
CA ALA A 331 7.58 1.71 -11.08
C ALA A 331 8.92 1.78 -10.33
N CYS A 332 9.46 0.65 -9.85
CA CYS A 332 10.82 0.53 -9.30
C CYS A 332 11.93 0.43 -10.36
N GLY A 333 11.62 0.65 -11.65
CA GLY A 333 12.61 0.73 -12.73
C GLY A 333 13.62 1.88 -12.58
N ALA A 334 14.85 1.68 -13.07
CA ALA A 334 15.94 2.65 -12.95
C ALA A 334 15.75 3.93 -13.79
N ASP A 335 14.85 3.90 -14.77
CA ASP A 335 14.45 5.00 -15.64
C ASP A 335 13.35 5.88 -15.02
N ILE A 336 12.49 5.30 -14.16
CA ILE A 336 11.50 6.03 -13.35
C ILE A 336 12.18 6.95 -12.31
N GLY A 337 13.33 6.52 -11.78
CA GLY A 337 14.12 7.28 -10.83
C GLY A 337 13.58 7.24 -9.39
N ALA A 338 14.11 8.14 -8.55
CA ALA A 338 13.94 8.10 -7.10
C ALA A 338 12.70 8.86 -6.56
N ASN A 339 12.11 9.76 -7.36
CA ASN A 339 11.07 10.68 -6.87
C ASN A 339 9.64 10.29 -7.26
N ARG A 340 9.45 9.44 -8.27
CA ARG A 340 8.14 9.01 -8.79
C ARG A 340 7.87 7.58 -8.37
N GLY A 341 6.63 7.21 -8.05
CA GLY A 341 6.32 5.92 -7.43
C GLY A 341 7.02 5.77 -6.08
N ALA A 342 6.86 6.79 -5.24
CA ALA A 342 7.66 7.09 -4.06
C ALA A 342 6.81 7.73 -2.96
N ASP A 343 7.34 7.80 -1.74
CA ASP A 343 6.70 8.52 -0.65
C ASP A 343 7.14 9.99 -0.63
N GLY A 344 6.20 10.93 -0.51
CA GLY A 344 6.45 12.35 -0.29
C GLY A 344 6.32 12.70 1.19
N ILE A 345 7.36 13.30 1.78
CA ILE A 345 7.41 13.62 3.21
C ILE A 345 7.14 15.12 3.40
N TYR A 346 6.12 15.44 4.20
CA TYR A 346 5.67 16.80 4.52
C TYR A 346 5.71 17.03 6.03
N ASP A 347 6.29 18.14 6.48
CA ASP A 347 6.12 18.61 7.86
C ASP A 347 4.79 19.37 7.99
N ILE A 348 4.07 19.19 9.10
CA ILE A 348 2.92 20.02 9.46
C ILE A 348 3.42 21.23 10.24
N THR A 349 3.20 22.43 9.70
CA THR A 349 3.70 23.71 10.24
C THR A 349 2.55 24.68 10.48
N GLU A 350 2.74 25.72 11.30
CA GLU A 350 1.70 26.75 11.53
C GLU A 350 1.89 27.93 10.56
N GLY A 351 0.92 28.14 9.66
CA GLY A 351 0.89 29.25 8.70
C GLY A 351 0.06 30.46 9.16
N GLU A 352 -0.26 31.37 8.23
CA GLU A 352 -1.10 32.55 8.55
C GLU A 352 -2.59 32.21 8.71
N SER A 353 -3.05 31.06 8.18
CA SER A 353 -4.45 30.63 8.15
C SER A 353 -4.76 29.38 8.98
N GLY A 354 -3.74 28.73 9.54
CA GLY A 354 -3.83 27.41 10.21
C GLY A 354 -2.67 26.49 9.82
N PRO A 355 -2.80 25.17 10.06
CA PRO A 355 -1.77 24.18 9.71
C PRO A 355 -1.50 24.10 8.20
N GLN A 356 -0.23 23.93 7.83
CA GLN A 356 0.24 23.83 6.45
C GLN A 356 1.19 22.66 6.23
N LEU A 357 1.11 22.01 5.07
CA LEU A 357 1.94 20.89 4.65
C LEU A 357 3.19 21.38 3.89
N GLU A 358 4.34 21.46 4.57
CA GLU A 358 5.60 21.90 3.97
C GLU A 358 6.41 20.69 3.47
N PHE A 359 6.54 20.52 2.16
CA PHE A 359 7.31 19.44 1.53
C PHE A 359 8.79 19.45 1.97
N ARG A 360 9.38 18.26 2.16
CA ARG A 360 10.77 18.08 2.61
C ARG A 360 11.64 17.25 1.69
N SER A 361 11.26 16.00 1.42
CA SER A 361 11.97 15.10 0.50
C SER A 361 11.09 13.92 0.10
N TYR A 362 11.57 13.11 -0.86
CA TYR A 362 10.98 11.81 -1.17
C TYR A 362 11.73 10.66 -0.49
N PHE A 363 11.04 9.56 -0.19
CA PHE A 363 11.65 8.26 0.10
C PHE A 363 11.24 7.25 -0.98
N LYS A 364 12.22 6.45 -1.44
CA LYS A 364 11.99 5.31 -2.32
C LYS A 364 13.03 4.23 -2.02
N ILE A 365 12.69 2.97 -2.21
CA ILE A 365 13.64 1.87 -2.05
C ILE A 365 14.80 1.98 -3.07
N ASP A 366 16.04 1.83 -2.61
CA ASP A 366 17.24 1.80 -3.47
C ASP A 366 17.31 0.59 -4.43
N ARG A 367 16.35 -0.34 -4.33
CA ARG A 367 16.34 -1.61 -5.07
C ARG A 367 15.60 -1.45 -6.38
N VAL A 368 16.36 -1.45 -7.47
CA VAL A 368 15.82 -1.53 -8.83
C VAL A 368 15.31 -2.95 -9.07
N GLN A 369 14.03 -3.07 -9.42
CA GLN A 369 13.40 -4.35 -9.82
C GLN A 369 13.30 -4.46 -11.35
N GLN A 370 12.90 -5.62 -11.86
CA GLN A 370 12.77 -5.88 -13.31
C GLN A 370 11.44 -5.40 -13.88
N ASP A 371 11.40 -5.15 -15.19
CA ASP A 371 10.21 -4.76 -15.96
C ASP A 371 9.01 -5.75 -15.84
N SER A 372 9.25 -6.95 -15.31
CA SER A 372 8.23 -8.00 -15.05
C SER A 372 7.66 -7.97 -13.63
N GLU A 373 8.18 -7.13 -12.74
CA GLU A 373 7.86 -7.11 -11.31
C GLU A 373 7.06 -5.84 -10.97
N ASN A 374 5.76 -5.98 -10.68
CA ASN A 374 4.96 -4.84 -10.25
C ASN A 374 5.48 -4.34 -8.89
N CYS A 375 5.90 -3.08 -8.82
CA CYS A 375 6.64 -2.53 -7.70
C CYS A 375 6.47 -1.01 -7.65
N VAL A 376 5.87 -0.53 -6.57
CA VAL A 376 5.62 0.89 -6.28
C VAL A 376 5.39 1.05 -4.77
N ALA A 377 5.47 2.27 -4.25
CA ALA A 377 5.15 2.56 -2.84
C ALA A 377 3.68 2.21 -2.54
N HIS A 378 3.41 1.59 -1.38
CA HIS A 378 2.06 1.21 -0.95
C HIS A 378 1.94 1.22 0.60
N ASN A 379 0.88 0.63 1.15
CA ASN A 379 0.49 0.78 2.56
C ASN A 379 1.54 0.31 3.59
N GLY A 380 1.68 1.11 4.65
CA GLY A 380 2.61 0.88 5.77
C GLY A 380 2.12 1.45 7.10
N SER A 381 2.93 1.31 8.14
CA SER A 381 2.63 1.75 9.50
C SER A 381 3.89 2.11 10.29
N LEU A 382 3.74 2.94 11.31
CA LEU A 382 4.85 3.28 12.21
C LEU A 382 5.29 2.10 13.08
N LEU A 383 6.59 2.05 13.39
CA LEU A 383 7.12 1.30 14.52
C LEU A 383 7.09 2.19 15.77
N PRO A 384 6.51 1.74 16.91
CA PRO A 384 6.38 2.54 18.12
C PRO A 384 7.72 2.72 18.86
N VAL A 385 8.57 3.64 18.38
CA VAL A 385 9.89 3.94 18.96
C VAL A 385 9.91 5.39 19.48
N LYS A 386 10.08 5.57 20.79
CA LYS A 386 10.13 6.89 21.44
C LYS A 386 11.07 7.87 20.70
N GLY A 387 10.52 9.02 20.30
CA GLY A 387 11.28 10.11 19.68
C GLY A 387 11.92 9.73 18.34
N LYS A 388 11.29 8.80 17.61
CA LYS A 388 11.73 8.30 16.32
C LYS A 388 10.55 8.10 15.38
N ASP A 389 10.65 8.68 14.20
CA ASP A 389 9.70 8.45 13.11
C ASP A 389 10.27 7.32 12.26
N ILE A 390 9.78 6.10 12.45
CA ILE A 390 10.22 4.89 11.74
C ILE A 390 8.99 4.19 11.20
N MET A 391 9.01 3.80 9.93
CA MET A 391 7.91 3.14 9.23
C MET A 391 8.33 1.74 8.75
N VAL A 392 7.38 0.80 8.72
CA VAL A 392 7.43 -0.41 7.88
C VAL A 392 6.36 -0.28 6.81
N GLN A 393 6.64 -0.75 5.61
CA GLN A 393 5.82 -0.46 4.43
C GLN A 393 5.95 -1.53 3.36
N ALA A 394 4.87 -1.78 2.64
CA ALA A 394 4.82 -2.65 1.48
C ALA A 394 5.17 -1.93 0.17
N TRP A 395 5.79 -2.67 -0.76
CA TRP A 395 6.30 -2.18 -2.04
C TRP A 395 5.96 -3.14 -3.20
N TYR A 396 4.80 -3.82 -3.11
CA TYR A 396 4.41 -4.94 -4.01
C TYR A 396 5.52 -5.99 -4.12
N GLN A 397 5.98 -6.36 -5.33
CA GLN A 397 7.06 -7.34 -5.50
C GLN A 397 8.42 -6.83 -4.99
N GLY A 398 8.58 -5.50 -4.82
CA GLY A 398 9.68 -4.92 -4.04
C GLY A 398 9.63 -5.25 -2.54
N GLY A 399 8.60 -5.98 -2.08
CA GLY A 399 8.52 -6.60 -0.78
C GLY A 399 8.17 -5.63 0.33
N VAL A 400 8.96 -5.65 1.40
CA VAL A 400 8.77 -4.87 2.62
C VAL A 400 10.03 -4.08 2.93
N ALA A 401 9.88 -2.76 3.08
CA ALA A 401 10.93 -1.87 3.54
C ALA A 401 10.68 -1.44 5.00
N VAL A 402 11.75 -1.16 5.75
CA VAL A 402 11.69 -0.49 7.05
C VAL A 402 12.66 0.71 7.00
N TRP A 403 12.19 1.90 7.35
CA TRP A 403 12.92 3.16 7.13
C TRP A 403 12.70 4.20 8.24
N ASP A 404 13.67 5.08 8.44
CA ASP A 404 13.69 6.17 9.43
C ASP A 404 13.51 7.51 8.71
N PHE A 405 12.52 8.30 9.12
CA PHE A 405 12.23 9.63 8.59
C PHE A 405 12.19 10.71 9.69
N THR A 406 12.90 10.46 10.80
CA THR A 406 13.00 11.41 11.91
C THR A 406 13.58 12.75 11.46
N ASP A 407 14.53 12.71 10.53
CA ASP A 407 14.90 13.86 9.70
C ASP A 407 14.09 13.80 8.39
N SER A 408 13.08 14.65 8.27
CA SER A 408 12.17 14.69 7.12
C SER A 408 12.86 15.01 5.79
N ALA A 409 14.10 15.53 5.82
CA ALA A 409 14.87 15.89 4.63
C ALA A 409 15.93 14.82 4.25
N ASN A 410 16.14 13.80 5.10
CA ASN A 410 17.14 12.75 4.89
C ASN A 410 16.65 11.37 5.39
N PRO A 411 15.58 10.80 4.78
CA PRO A 411 15.10 9.46 5.14
C PRO A 411 16.15 8.36 4.85
N GLU A 412 16.26 7.36 5.74
CA GLU A 412 17.23 6.26 5.62
C GLU A 412 16.54 4.89 5.73
N GLN A 413 16.76 4.00 4.76
CA GLN A 413 16.31 2.61 4.85
C GLN A 413 17.10 1.82 5.91
N ILE A 414 16.41 1.38 6.96
CA ILE A 414 16.93 0.54 8.05
C ILE A 414 17.17 -0.90 7.57
N GLY A 415 16.26 -1.45 6.76
CA GLY A 415 16.32 -2.82 6.28
C GLY A 415 15.18 -3.14 5.30
N PHE A 416 15.24 -4.33 4.69
CA PHE A 416 14.24 -4.81 3.74
C PHE A 416 14.13 -6.34 3.74
N TRP A 417 13.03 -6.84 3.19
CA TRP A 417 12.78 -8.25 2.89
C TRP A 417 11.92 -8.32 1.63
N GLU A 418 12.23 -9.22 0.69
CA GLU A 418 11.51 -9.38 -0.57
C GLU A 418 11.62 -10.83 -1.09
N ARG A 419 10.87 -11.13 -2.15
CA ARG A 419 10.89 -12.40 -2.88
C ARG A 419 11.37 -12.13 -4.32
N GLY A 420 11.90 -13.13 -5.00
CA GLY A 420 12.08 -13.05 -6.45
C GLY A 420 10.74 -12.97 -7.22
N PRO A 421 10.78 -12.68 -8.54
CA PRO A 421 9.59 -12.41 -9.35
C PRO A 421 8.50 -13.47 -9.21
N PHE A 422 7.25 -13.04 -9.06
CA PHE A 422 6.10 -13.92 -9.14
C PHE A 422 5.73 -14.23 -10.59
N ALA A 423 5.33 -15.47 -10.84
CA ALA A 423 4.71 -15.91 -12.08
C ALA A 423 3.49 -16.78 -11.79
N ASP A 424 2.44 -16.61 -12.59
CA ASP A 424 1.20 -17.37 -12.48
C ASP A 424 1.37 -18.86 -12.86
N PRO A 425 0.34 -19.71 -12.70
CA PRO A 425 0.42 -21.14 -13.06
C PRO A 425 0.72 -21.43 -14.54
N ASP A 426 0.51 -20.48 -15.45
CA ASP A 426 0.86 -20.55 -16.88
C ASP A 426 2.23 -19.88 -17.18
N GLY A 427 2.96 -19.45 -16.16
CA GLY A 427 4.30 -18.87 -16.24
C GLY A 427 4.35 -17.43 -16.73
N GLN A 428 3.25 -16.67 -16.62
CA GLN A 428 3.19 -15.25 -16.99
C GLN A 428 3.43 -14.35 -15.75
N PRO A 429 4.02 -13.16 -15.91
CA PRO A 429 4.04 -12.16 -14.85
C PRO A 429 2.62 -11.76 -14.43
N ALA A 430 2.39 -11.59 -13.13
CA ALA A 430 1.10 -11.21 -12.56
C ALA A 430 1.27 -10.31 -11.32
N THR A 431 0.24 -9.55 -10.98
CA THR A 431 0.22 -8.69 -9.78
C THR A 431 0.40 -9.54 -8.52
N ALA A 432 1.46 -9.25 -7.76
CA ALA A 432 1.89 -10.03 -6.61
C ALA A 432 2.71 -9.18 -5.62
N GLY A 433 3.23 -9.85 -4.58
CA GLY A 433 4.03 -9.22 -3.54
C GLY A 433 3.19 -8.66 -2.41
N SER A 434 3.82 -7.86 -1.55
CA SER A 434 3.16 -7.31 -0.35
C SER A 434 2.17 -6.20 -0.72
N TRP A 435 0.90 -6.35 -0.32
CA TRP A 435 -0.12 -5.31 -0.37
C TRP A 435 0.06 -4.36 0.80
N SER A 436 -0.09 -4.82 2.05
CA SER A 436 0.25 -4.00 3.23
C SER A 436 1.20 -4.73 4.17
N ALA A 437 2.06 -3.97 4.84
CA ALA A 437 3.05 -4.50 5.76
C ALA A 437 3.10 -3.67 7.05
N TYR A 438 2.60 -4.23 8.14
CA TYR A 438 2.33 -3.51 9.38
C TYR A 438 3.08 -4.06 10.59
N TYR A 439 3.42 -3.16 11.53
CA TYR A 439 4.03 -3.55 12.80
C TYR A 439 2.97 -3.85 13.85
N TYR A 440 3.01 -5.07 14.42
CA TYR A 440 2.14 -5.42 15.54
C TYR A 440 2.89 -6.23 16.61
N ASN A 441 2.80 -5.75 17.85
CA ASN A 441 3.17 -6.47 19.07
C ASN A 441 4.54 -7.17 19.12
N GLY A 442 5.54 -6.72 18.35
CA GLY A 442 6.90 -7.28 18.33
C GLY A 442 7.37 -7.75 16.96
N HIS A 443 6.46 -7.87 15.99
CA HIS A 443 6.68 -8.44 14.67
C HIS A 443 6.14 -7.52 13.57
N ILE A 444 6.56 -7.79 12.34
CA ILE A 444 5.97 -7.22 11.13
C ILE A 444 5.09 -8.31 10.51
N TYR A 445 3.91 -7.95 10.05
CA TYR A 445 2.98 -8.83 9.33
C TYR A 445 2.77 -8.24 7.94
N SER A 446 2.97 -9.03 6.89
CA SER A 446 2.72 -8.61 5.51
C SER A 446 1.62 -9.46 4.91
N SER A 447 0.66 -8.81 4.25
CA SER A 447 -0.37 -9.47 3.44
C SER A 447 0.15 -9.53 2.01
N ASP A 448 0.60 -10.70 1.56
CA ASP A 448 1.02 -10.90 0.18
C ASP A 448 -0.18 -11.29 -0.70
N ILE A 449 -0.32 -10.57 -1.81
CA ILE A 449 -1.39 -10.69 -2.79
C ILE A 449 -1.58 -12.13 -3.27
N GLN A 450 -0.48 -12.89 -3.40
CA GLN A 450 -0.47 -14.28 -3.86
C GLN A 450 0.05 -15.28 -2.82
N GLU A 451 1.06 -14.91 -2.03
CA GLU A 451 1.75 -15.81 -1.09
C GLU A 451 1.14 -15.82 0.33
N GLY A 452 0.07 -15.06 0.58
CA GLY A 452 -0.68 -15.07 1.84
C GLY A 452 0.00 -14.29 2.97
N LEU A 453 -0.24 -14.70 4.23
CA LEU A 453 0.29 -13.96 5.39
C LEU A 453 1.76 -14.31 5.66
N ASP A 454 2.64 -13.32 5.56
CA ASP A 454 4.03 -13.39 5.98
C ASP A 454 4.25 -12.73 7.35
N VAL A 455 5.04 -13.37 8.21
CA VAL A 455 5.43 -12.83 9.52
C VAL A 455 6.94 -12.63 9.56
N LEU A 456 7.40 -11.41 9.79
CA LEU A 456 8.80 -11.00 9.75
C LEU A 456 9.28 -10.52 11.14
N ASP A 457 10.58 -10.61 11.38
CA ASP A 457 11.28 -10.20 12.60
C ASP A 457 12.45 -9.29 12.24
N ILE A 458 12.36 -8.01 12.62
CA ILE A 458 13.46 -7.06 12.52
C ILE A 458 14.26 -7.01 13.82
N ASN A 459 15.58 -7.10 13.73
CA ASN A 459 16.51 -7.03 14.87
C ASN A 459 17.59 -5.96 14.63
N ASP A 460 17.15 -4.70 14.60
CA ASP A 460 18.03 -3.53 14.52
C ASP A 460 18.01 -2.76 15.86
N PRO A 461 19.15 -2.24 16.38
CA PRO A 461 19.15 -1.39 17.58
C PRO A 461 18.21 -0.18 17.50
N ARG A 462 17.92 0.34 16.29
CA ARG A 462 16.96 1.43 16.06
C ARG A 462 15.52 1.02 16.33
N THR A 463 15.14 -0.21 15.98
CA THR A 463 13.74 -0.68 15.97
C THR A 463 13.39 -1.60 17.14
N ASN A 464 14.38 -2.25 17.76
CA ASN A 464 14.19 -3.12 18.92
C ASN A 464 13.46 -2.48 20.13
N PRO A 465 13.47 -1.15 20.40
CA PRO A 465 12.64 -0.57 21.45
C PRO A 465 11.13 -0.81 21.26
N ALA A 466 10.63 -0.83 20.02
CA ALA A 466 9.22 -1.04 19.71
C ALA A 466 8.66 -2.35 20.29
N LYS A 467 9.52 -3.38 20.45
CA LYS A 467 9.13 -4.69 21.02
C LYS A 467 8.72 -4.64 22.50
N GLN A 468 8.83 -3.48 23.15
CA GLN A 468 8.34 -3.22 24.51
C GLN A 468 6.93 -2.63 24.54
N VAL A 469 6.47 -2.01 23.44
CA VAL A 469 5.11 -1.49 23.31
C VAL A 469 4.17 -2.65 22.98
N LYS A 470 2.98 -2.61 23.56
CA LYS A 470 1.90 -3.56 23.30
C LYS A 470 0.62 -2.81 23.00
N MET A 471 -0.12 -3.33 22.03
CA MET A 471 -1.37 -2.83 21.52
C MET A 471 -2.38 -3.96 21.63
N ASP A 472 -3.56 -3.68 22.19
CA ASP A 472 -4.65 -4.67 22.27
C ASP A 472 -5.51 -4.66 20.99
N GLU A 473 -5.43 -3.59 20.20
CA GLU A 473 -6.11 -3.38 18.91
C GLU A 473 -5.23 -2.50 18.01
N PHE A 474 -5.26 -2.71 16.70
CA PHE A 474 -4.55 -1.86 15.73
C PHE A 474 -5.20 -1.91 14.34
N ASN A 475 -5.45 -0.72 13.77
CA ASN A 475 -5.80 -0.49 12.37
C ASN A 475 -4.86 0.62 11.87
N ALA A 476 -4.19 0.45 10.73
CA ALA A 476 -3.09 1.37 10.36
C ALA A 476 -3.57 2.79 10.04
N GLN A 477 -4.70 2.90 9.35
CA GLN A 477 -5.40 4.13 9.02
C GLN A 477 -6.05 4.80 10.25
N THR A 478 -6.11 4.14 11.42
CA THR A 478 -6.64 4.70 12.67
C THR A 478 -5.52 4.85 13.69
N GLN A 479 -4.64 5.84 13.47
CA GLN A 479 -3.43 5.98 14.27
C GLN A 479 -3.72 6.38 15.72
N GLY A 480 -3.32 5.51 16.66
CA GLY A 480 -3.27 5.81 18.10
C GLY A 480 -1.92 6.39 18.51
N GLU A 481 -1.87 7.04 19.68
CA GLU A 481 -0.61 7.53 20.26
C GLU A 481 0.22 6.37 20.80
N TYR A 482 1.46 6.22 20.32
CA TYR A 482 2.41 5.30 20.93
C TYR A 482 3.06 5.94 22.16
N PRO A 483 3.35 5.15 23.22
CA PRO A 483 4.00 5.69 24.42
C PRO A 483 5.38 6.28 24.11
N GLU A 484 5.52 7.59 24.30
CA GLU A 484 6.81 8.28 24.29
C GLU A 484 7.53 8.14 25.64
#